data_AF-A0AAV5ABD9-F1
#
_entry.id   AF-A0AAV5ABD9-F1
#
_cell.length_a   1.000
_cell.length_b   1.000
_cell.length_c   1.000
_cell.angle_alpha   90.00
_cell.angle_beta   90.00
_cell.angle_gamma   90.00
#
_symmetry.space_group_name_H-M   'P 1'
#
loop_
_entity.id
_entity.type
_entity.pdbx_description
1 polymer ?
#
loop_
_entity_poly.entity_id
_entity_poly.type
_entity_poly.pdbx_seq_one_letter_code
_entity_poly.pdbx_strand_id
1 'polypeptide(L)'
;MSEQKRRNAIRDGYATLNNILAPAGAPIGSGLPTRGRPKGSGSRAKTAGAKGKSGVLFRAVEYCKWLEEGCEALRREVERIELAAGIDGNVNL
;
A
#
# COMPACT_ATOMS: atom_id res chain seq x y z
N MET A 1 -22.85 17.49 7.81
CA MET A 1 -21.96 16.96 6.74
C MET A 1 -22.81 16.29 5.68
N SER A 2 -22.65 16.63 4.39
CA SER A 2 -23.40 15.99 3.31
C SER A 2 -22.88 14.58 3.00
N GLU A 3 -23.78 13.67 2.66
CA GLU A 3 -23.48 12.32 2.17
C GLU A 3 -22.47 12.34 1.01
N GLN A 4 -22.61 13.31 0.10
CA GLN A 4 -21.71 13.47 -1.03
C GLN A 4 -20.28 13.78 -0.59
N LYS A 5 -20.13 14.62 0.43
CA LYS A 5 -18.82 14.99 0.99
C LYS A 5 -18.15 13.78 1.65
N ARG A 6 -18.91 12.92 2.36
CA ARG A 6 -18.39 11.66 2.91
C ARG A 6 -17.89 10.73 1.81
N ARG A 7 -18.65 10.56 0.73
CA ARG A 7 -18.27 9.69 -0.40
C ARG A 7 -17.01 10.16 -1.10
N ASN A 8 -16.86 11.47 -1.30
CA ASN A 8 -15.66 12.05 -1.90
C ASN A 8 -14.43 11.78 -1.02
N ALA A 9 -14.52 12.05 0.29
CA ALA A 9 -13.42 11.79 1.22
C ALA A 9 -12.97 10.31 1.22
N ILE A 10 -13.92 9.37 1.19
CA ILE A 10 -13.60 7.94 1.10
C ILE A 10 -12.88 7.64 -0.21
N ARG A 11 -13.38 8.12 -1.35
CA ARG A 11 -12.76 7.90 -2.66
C ARG A 11 -11.32 8.42 -2.68
N ASP A 12 -11.11 9.61 -2.16
CA ASP A 12 -9.80 10.26 -2.16
C ASP A 12 -8.82 9.49 -1.25
N GLY A 13 -9.28 8.99 -0.09
CA GLY A 13 -8.49 8.09 0.76
C GLY A 13 -8.07 6.78 0.06
N TYR A 14 -8.96 6.17 -0.72
CA TYR A 14 -8.62 4.99 -1.53
C TYR A 14 -7.62 5.30 -2.65
N ALA A 15 -7.67 6.51 -3.23
CA ALA A 15 -6.69 6.93 -4.24
C ALA A 15 -5.29 7.07 -3.60
N THR A 16 -5.20 7.72 -2.45
CA THR A 16 -3.96 7.82 -1.67
C THR A 16 -3.41 6.45 -1.31
N LEU A 17 -4.25 5.55 -0.78
CA LEU A 17 -3.83 4.20 -0.40
C LEU A 17 -3.28 3.40 -1.59
N ASN A 18 -3.94 3.49 -2.75
CA ASN A 18 -3.44 2.82 -3.96
C ASN A 18 -2.09 3.35 -4.43
N ASN A 19 -1.81 4.64 -4.24
CA ASN A 19 -0.52 5.23 -4.59
C ASN A 19 0.60 4.76 -3.66
N ILE A 20 0.33 4.67 -2.34
CA ILE A 20 1.29 4.14 -1.36
C ILE A 20 1.64 2.68 -1.67
N LEU A 21 0.64 1.88 -2.06
CA LEU A 21 0.80 0.46 -2.37
C LEU A 21 1.26 0.19 -3.81
N ALA A 22 1.55 1.23 -4.60
CA ALA A 22 2.06 1.05 -5.94
C ALA A 22 3.53 0.59 -5.87
N PRO A 23 3.97 -0.34 -6.73
CA PRO A 23 5.37 -0.72 -6.83
C PRO A 23 6.26 0.51 -7.06
N ALA A 24 7.48 0.50 -6.53
CA ALA A 24 8.46 1.56 -6.78
C ALA A 24 8.68 1.71 -8.30
N GLY A 25 8.57 2.93 -8.81
CA GLY A 25 8.68 3.23 -10.25
C GLY A 25 7.41 3.01 -11.07
N ALA A 26 6.29 2.61 -10.45
CA ALA A 26 5.02 2.56 -11.15
C ALA A 26 4.56 3.97 -11.58
N PRO A 27 3.99 4.13 -12.79
CA PRO A 27 3.50 5.42 -13.24
C PRO A 27 2.40 5.94 -12.31
N ILE A 28 2.38 7.26 -12.07
CA ILE A 28 1.37 7.94 -11.25
C ILE A 28 -0.02 7.56 -11.78
N GLY A 29 -0.85 6.94 -10.92
CA GLY A 29 -2.18 6.47 -11.32
C GLY A 29 -2.27 4.99 -11.73
N SER A 30 -1.16 4.24 -11.72
CA SER A 30 -1.14 2.79 -11.99
C SER A 30 -2.02 1.95 -11.04
N GLY A 31 -2.39 2.48 -9.88
CA GLY A 31 -3.30 1.84 -8.92
C GLY A 31 -4.71 2.43 -8.88
N LEU A 32 -4.99 3.50 -9.64
CA LEU A 32 -6.32 4.13 -9.62
C LEU A 32 -7.30 3.28 -10.44
N PRO A 33 -8.50 2.94 -9.90
CA PRO A 33 -9.56 2.36 -10.70
C PRO A 33 -9.90 3.32 -11.84
N THR A 34 -9.56 2.96 -13.07
CA THR A 34 -9.79 3.81 -14.23
C THR A 34 -11.30 3.99 -14.42
N ARG A 35 -11.82 5.18 -14.14
CA ARG A 35 -13.22 5.54 -14.40
C ARG A 35 -13.40 5.71 -15.91
N GLY A 36 -14.23 4.85 -16.50
CA GLY A 36 -15.01 5.26 -17.67
C GLY A 36 -14.55 4.79 -19.06
N ARG A 37 -14.06 3.56 -19.23
CA ARG A 37 -14.21 2.91 -20.54
C ARG A 37 -15.50 2.08 -20.53
N PRO A 38 -16.52 2.40 -21.36
CA PRO A 38 -17.68 1.55 -21.50
C PRO A 38 -17.21 0.14 -21.87
N LYS A 39 -17.70 -0.88 -21.17
CA LYS A 39 -17.48 -2.27 -21.56
C LYS A 39 -18.09 -2.46 -22.96
N GLY A 40 -17.23 -2.51 -23.97
CA GLY A 40 -17.59 -3.07 -25.27
C GLY A 40 -18.14 -4.48 -25.05
N SER A 41 -19.32 -4.72 -25.61
CA SER A 41 -20.00 -6.01 -25.61
C SER A 41 -19.11 -7.04 -26.29
N GLY A 42 -18.76 -8.10 -25.55
CA GLY A 42 -18.11 -9.28 -26.11
C GLY A 42 -16.64 -9.41 -25.70
N SER A 43 -16.41 -10.16 -24.63
CA SER A 43 -15.59 -11.38 -24.69
C SER A 43 -15.39 -11.93 -23.28
N ARG A 44 -15.66 -13.23 -23.11
CA ARG A 44 -15.38 -14.00 -21.91
C ARG A 44 -13.86 -14.12 -21.73
N ALA A 45 -13.23 -13.12 -21.13
CA ALA A 45 -11.86 -13.26 -20.63
C ALA A 45 -11.91 -13.68 -19.15
N LYS A 46 -11.85 -15.01 -18.92
CA LYS A 46 -11.25 -15.53 -17.68
C LYS A 46 -9.83 -14.96 -17.60
N THR A 47 -9.40 -14.54 -16.41
CA THR A 47 -8.07 -13.99 -16.06
C THR A 47 -7.99 -12.45 -15.96
N ALA A 48 -8.58 -11.90 -14.90
CA ALA A 48 -8.09 -10.73 -14.15
C ALA A 48 -9.05 -10.55 -12.97
N GLY A 49 -8.81 -11.34 -11.92
CA GLY A 49 -9.68 -11.46 -10.77
C GLY A 49 -10.11 -10.12 -10.20
N ALA A 50 -11.40 -10.02 -9.93
CA ALA A 50 -12.04 -9.02 -9.12
C ALA A 50 -11.13 -8.45 -8.01
N LYS A 51 -10.58 -7.26 -8.22
CA LYS A 51 -10.06 -6.43 -7.12
C LYS A 51 -10.86 -5.13 -7.11
N GLY A 52 -12.10 -5.22 -6.63
CA GLY A 52 -12.86 -4.05 -6.21
C GLY A 52 -12.20 -3.37 -4.99
N LYS A 53 -12.92 -2.45 -4.32
CA LYS A 53 -12.43 -1.72 -3.13
C LYS A 53 -11.87 -2.64 -2.03
N SER A 54 -12.37 -3.86 -1.89
CA SER A 54 -11.87 -4.84 -0.94
C SER A 54 -10.42 -5.27 -1.22
N GLY A 55 -10.02 -5.39 -2.49
CA GLY A 55 -8.70 -5.90 -2.87
C GLY A 55 -7.54 -4.97 -2.51
N VAL A 56 -7.77 -3.67 -2.37
CA VAL A 56 -6.74 -2.72 -1.92
C VAL A 56 -6.58 -2.72 -0.40
N LEU A 57 -7.65 -2.92 0.37
CA LEU A 57 -7.54 -3.05 1.82
C LEU A 57 -6.76 -4.29 2.23
N PHE A 58 -6.97 -5.44 1.56
CA PHE A 58 -6.16 -6.63 1.82
C PHE A 58 -4.68 -6.42 1.50
N ARG A 59 -4.37 -5.76 0.37
CA ARG A 59 -2.97 -5.40 0.06
C ARG A 59 -2.36 -4.45 1.10
N ALA A 60 -3.15 -3.53 1.65
CA ALA A 60 -2.70 -2.63 2.70
C ALA A 60 -2.32 -3.39 3.98
N VAL A 61 -3.14 -4.35 4.39
CA VAL A 61 -2.87 -5.19 5.58
C VAL A 61 -1.55 -5.94 5.42
N GLU A 62 -1.36 -6.60 4.27
CA GLU A 62 -0.13 -7.35 4.01
C GLU A 62 1.10 -6.43 3.90
N TYR A 63 0.93 -5.23 3.36
CA TYR A 63 2.00 -4.23 3.32
C TYR A 63 2.41 -3.74 4.71
N CYS A 64 1.45 -3.52 5.63
CA CYS A 64 1.76 -3.16 7.02
C CYS A 64 2.57 -4.26 7.72
N LYS A 65 2.15 -5.53 7.60
CA LYS A 65 2.89 -6.67 8.19
C LYS A 65 4.31 -6.75 7.66
N TRP A 66 4.47 -6.65 6.33
CA TRP A 66 5.78 -6.67 5.69
C TRP A 66 6.69 -5.53 6.18
N LEU A 67 6.14 -4.32 6.37
CA LEU A 67 6.89 -3.19 6.91
C LEU A 67 7.28 -3.41 8.38
N GLU A 68 6.39 -3.96 9.20
CA GLU A 68 6.66 -4.26 10.62
C GLU A 68 7.80 -5.27 10.75
N GLU A 69 7.74 -6.38 10.00
CA GLU A 69 8.80 -7.39 9.94
C GLU A 69 10.12 -6.78 9.46
N GLY A 70 10.08 -5.95 8.41
CA GLY A 70 11.25 -5.26 7.89
C GLY A 70 11.88 -4.28 8.89
N CYS A 71 11.06 -3.54 9.64
CA CYS A 71 11.54 -2.63 10.69
C CYS A 71 12.20 -3.40 11.83
N GLU A 72 11.62 -4.52 12.27
CA GLU A 72 12.20 -5.37 13.30
C GLU A 72 13.53 -5.98 12.85
N ALA A 73 13.59 -6.50 11.62
CA ALA A 73 14.82 -7.05 11.05
C ALA A 73 15.91 -5.97 10.94
N LEU A 74 15.56 -4.76 10.52
CA LEU A 74 16.50 -3.64 10.43
C LEU A 74 17.02 -3.22 11.81
N ARG A 75 16.16 -3.15 12.83
CA ARG A 75 16.59 -2.85 14.20
C ARG A 75 17.59 -3.87 14.72
N ARG A 76 17.31 -5.18 14.55
CA ARG A 76 18.24 -6.25 14.94
C ARG A 76 19.59 -6.14 14.24
N GLU A 77 19.58 -5.77 12.95
CA GLU A 77 20.81 -5.61 12.18
C GLU A 77 21.61 -4.39 12.65
N VAL A 78 20.94 -3.29 12.98
CA VAL A 78 21.57 -2.10 13.58
C VAL A 78 22.20 -2.47 14.92
N GLU A 79 21.47 -3.12 15.83
CA GLU A 79 21.99 -3.59 17.12
C GLU A 79 23.23 -4.47 16.95
N ARG A 80 23.19 -5.41 16.00
CA ARG A 80 24.33 -6.30 15.69
C ARG A 80 25.56 -5.52 15.24
N ILE A 81 25.37 -4.50 14.40
CA ILE A 81 26.46 -3.65 13.89
C ILE A 81 27.01 -2.74 14.98
N GLU A 82 26.13 -2.13 15.78
CA GLU A 82 26.50 -1.27 16.90
C GLU A 82 27.35 -2.03 17.93
N LEU A 83 26.92 -3.25 18.29
CA LEU A 83 27.71 -4.14 19.15
C LEU A 83 29.08 -4.48 18.54
N ALA A 84 29.13 -4.82 17.25
CA ALA A 84 30.38 -5.13 16.56
C ALA A 84 31.33 -3.90 16.46
N ALA A 85 30.76 -2.70 16.45
CA ALA A 85 31.50 -1.43 16.43
C ALA A 85 31.87 -0.93 17.84
N GLY A 86 31.41 -1.59 18.92
CA GLY A 86 31.62 -1.15 20.29
C GLY A 86 30.85 0.11 20.66
N ILE A 87 29.72 0.36 19.99
CA ILE A 87 28.80 1.46 20.28
C ILE A 87 27.71 0.91 21.21
N ASP A 88 27.76 1.25 22.49
CA ASP A 88 26.67 0.94 23.42
C ASP A 88 25.47 1.82 23.10
N GLY A 89 24.43 1.22 22.53
CA GLY A 89 23.19 1.86 22.03
C GLY A 89 22.28 2.51 23.08
N ASN A 90 22.85 3.15 24.10
CA ASN A 90 22.11 3.98 25.06
C ASN A 90 21.91 5.41 24.52
N VAL A 91 21.33 5.53 23.33
CA VAL A 91 20.81 6.79 22.81
C VAL A 91 19.29 6.75 22.94
N ASN A 92 18.80 7.31 24.05
CA ASN A 92 17.40 7.67 24.24
C ASN A 92 16.93 8.55 23.07
N LEU A 93 16.00 8.03 22.26
CA LEU A 93 15.12 8.81 21.37
C LEU A 93 13.67 8.64 21.83
#